data_AF-A0A1Q3UKX6-F1
#
_entry.id   AF-A0A1Q3UKX6-F1
#
_cell.length_a   1.000
_cell.length_b   1.000
_cell.length_c   1.000
_cell.angle_alpha   90.00
_cell.angle_beta   90.00
_cell.angle_gamma   90.00
#
_symmetry.space_group_name_H-M   'P 1'
#
loop_
_entity.id
_entity.type
_entity.pdbx_description
1 polymer ?
#
loop_
_entity_poly.entity_id
_entity_poly.type
_entity_poly.pdbx_seq_one_letter_code
_entity_poly.pdbx_strand_id
1 'polypeptide(L)'
;MKKFASRAIPRSAIGFFLLAILSTVLIYSCRKDHSSNATLSATDLKIAEAKSWYQHVYPITANNNPAIRNNALNTTELNQLISPDWQYGIAYTRFNREVIELPADPSVNFGSALMDKEKNKLLSNKAYSKSSFILLKSDKGYDAYVMTLVADSDYINKHPRKT
;
A
#
# COMPACT_ATOMS: atom_id res chain seq x y z
N MET A 1 67.22 -30.95 -0.28
CA MET A 1 66.58 -29.73 -0.84
C MET A 1 65.39 -30.15 -1.70
N LYS A 2 64.15 -29.89 -1.27
CA LYS A 2 62.92 -30.21 -2.03
C LYS A 2 62.58 -29.04 -2.95
N LYS A 3 62.59 -29.26 -4.27
CA LYS A 3 62.17 -28.26 -5.25
C LYS A 3 60.64 -28.10 -5.19
N PHE A 4 60.17 -26.92 -4.80
CA PHE A 4 58.76 -26.53 -4.91
C PHE A 4 58.47 -26.16 -6.38
N ALA A 5 57.68 -26.99 -7.06
CA ALA A 5 57.16 -26.67 -8.38
C ALA A 5 55.94 -25.76 -8.22
N SER A 6 56.05 -24.49 -8.61
CA SER A 6 54.90 -23.60 -8.75
C SER A 6 54.12 -24.01 -10.00
N ARG A 7 52.95 -24.64 -9.80
CA ARG A 7 52.02 -24.88 -10.90
C ARG A 7 51.32 -23.56 -11.24
N ALA A 8 51.60 -23.04 -12.43
CA ALA A 8 50.90 -21.89 -12.98
C ALA A 8 49.41 -22.22 -13.14
N ILE A 9 48.55 -21.39 -12.56
CA ILE A 9 47.09 -21.52 -12.71
C ILE A 9 46.75 -21.18 -14.17
N PRO A 10 46.08 -22.06 -14.91
CA PRO A 10 45.73 -21.79 -16.30
C PRO A 10 44.80 -20.57 -16.35
N ARG A 11 45.12 -19.60 -17.22
CA ARG A 11 44.36 -18.35 -17.39
C ARG A 11 42.86 -18.57 -17.66
N SER A 12 42.45 -19.73 -18.16
CA SER A 12 41.04 -20.07 -18.36
C SER A 12 40.29 -20.33 -17.04
N ALA A 13 40.95 -20.80 -15.98
CA ALA A 13 40.31 -21.04 -14.68
C ALA A 13 39.90 -19.74 -13.98
N ILE A 14 40.65 -18.65 -14.21
CA ILE A 14 40.34 -17.32 -13.67
C ILE A 14 39.09 -16.75 -14.37
N GLY A 15 38.93 -16.98 -15.68
CA GLY A 15 37.76 -16.56 -16.44
C GLY A 15 36.47 -17.27 -15.99
N PHE A 16 36.52 -18.58 -15.79
CA PHE A 16 35.37 -19.35 -15.27
C PHE A 16 34.97 -18.93 -13.85
N PHE A 17 35.95 -18.62 -12.99
CA PHE A 17 35.68 -18.19 -11.61
C PHE A 17 35.02 -16.80 -11.56
N LEU A 18 35.47 -15.86 -12.40
CA LEU A 18 34.84 -14.54 -12.51
C LEU A 18 33.41 -14.61 -13.05
N LEU A 19 33.15 -15.48 -14.03
CA LEU A 19 31.81 -15.69 -14.58
C LEU A 19 30.85 -16.30 -13.53
N ALA A 20 31.34 -17.25 -12.73
CA ALA A 20 30.58 -17.84 -11.64
C ALA A 20 30.19 -16.80 -10.57
N ILE A 21 31.14 -15.96 -10.14
CA ILE A 21 30.87 -14.89 -9.17
C ILE A 21 29.80 -13.92 -9.71
N LEU A 22 29.93 -13.48 -10.97
CA LEU A 22 28.97 -12.56 -11.57
C LEU A 22 27.55 -13.15 -11.63
N SER A 23 27.43 -14.44 -11.95
CA SER A 23 26.14 -15.13 -11.98
C SER A 23 25.48 -15.22 -10.59
N THR A 24 26.27 -15.46 -9.53
CA THR A 24 25.74 -15.50 -8.16
C THR A 24 25.27 -14.14 -7.66
N VAL A 25 25.95 -13.04 -8.04
CA VAL A 25 25.54 -11.68 -7.70
C VAL A 25 24.22 -11.31 -8.37
N LEU A 26 24.05 -11.69 -9.65
CA LEU A 26 22.80 -11.45 -10.39
C LEU A 26 21.62 -12.22 -9.79
N ILE A 27 21.83 -13.51 -9.45
CA ILE A 27 20.79 -14.34 -8.82
C ILE A 27 20.44 -13.81 -7.42
N TYR A 28 21.44 -13.37 -6.64
CA TYR A 28 21.20 -12.82 -5.30
C TYR A 28 20.49 -11.45 -5.34
N SER A 29 20.81 -10.63 -6.34
CA SER A 29 20.15 -9.34 -6.58
C SER A 29 18.66 -9.53 -6.96
N CYS A 30 18.33 -10.56 -7.75
CA CYS A 30 16.93 -10.87 -8.09
C CYS A 30 16.13 -11.55 -6.96
N ARG A 31 16.76 -12.05 -5.89
CA ARG A 31 16.06 -12.83 -4.86
C ARG A 31 15.51 -12.00 -3.69
N LYS A 32 15.83 -10.71 -3.59
CA LYS A 32 15.54 -9.94 -2.38
C LYS A 32 14.45 -8.90 -2.57
N ASP A 33 13.20 -9.36 -2.65
CA ASP A 33 11.99 -8.57 -2.36
C ASP A 33 10.86 -9.48 -1.87
N HIS A 34 11.13 -10.33 -0.88
CA HIS A 34 10.05 -10.83 -0.03
C HIS A 34 9.79 -9.77 1.04
N SER A 35 8.97 -8.77 0.69
CA SER A 35 8.36 -7.87 1.65
C SER A 35 7.60 -8.72 2.68
N SER A 36 8.16 -8.86 3.87
CA SER A 36 7.39 -9.30 5.03
C SER A 36 6.40 -8.18 5.32
N ASN A 37 5.14 -8.37 4.94
CA ASN A 37 4.07 -7.46 5.32
C ASN A 37 3.97 -7.50 6.85
N ALA A 38 4.54 -6.49 7.51
CA ALA A 38 4.39 -6.32 8.94
C ALA A 38 3.05 -5.63 9.16
N THR A 39 2.11 -6.32 9.80
CA THR A 39 0.94 -5.67 10.38
C THR A 39 1.45 -4.73 11.45
N LEU A 40 1.28 -3.43 11.23
CA LEU A 40 1.78 -2.41 12.11
C LEU A 40 0.66 -2.02 13.07
N SER A 41 1.01 -1.82 14.34
CA SER A 41 0.08 -1.31 15.34
C SER A 41 0.01 0.22 15.22
N ALA A 42 -1.09 0.85 15.67
CA ALA A 42 -1.20 2.32 15.75
C ALA A 42 -0.02 3.01 16.48
N THR A 43 0.70 2.26 17.31
CA THR A 43 1.88 2.70 18.07
C THR A 43 3.19 2.65 17.28
N ASP A 44 3.20 2.10 16.07
CA ASP A 44 4.39 2.10 15.21
C ASP A 44 4.74 3.52 14.78
N LEU A 45 6.03 3.86 14.88
CA LEU A 45 6.55 5.21 14.59
C LEU A 45 6.16 5.68 13.18
N LYS A 46 6.14 4.77 12.21
CA LYS A 46 5.78 5.01 10.81
C LYS A 46 4.31 5.40 10.66
N ILE A 47 3.41 4.71 11.35
CA ILE A 47 1.98 5.03 11.35
C ILE A 47 1.74 6.37 12.06
N ALA A 48 2.42 6.62 13.18
CA ALA A 48 2.31 7.89 13.90
C ALA A 48 2.76 9.09 13.06
N GLU A 49 3.89 8.96 12.35
CA GLU A 49 4.39 9.98 11.42
C GLU A 49 3.40 10.25 10.29
N ALA A 50 2.92 9.19 9.62
CA ALA A 50 1.95 9.30 8.53
C ALA A 50 0.62 9.90 9.00
N LYS A 51 0.17 9.54 10.21
CA LYS A 51 -1.03 10.10 10.85
C LYS A 51 -0.89 11.60 11.07
N SER A 52 0.22 12.02 11.68
CA SER A 52 0.48 13.44 11.92
C SER A 52 0.51 14.24 10.62
N TRP A 53 1.18 13.72 9.59
CA TRP A 53 1.21 14.35 8.27
C TRP A 53 -0.19 14.44 7.66
N TYR A 54 -0.96 13.34 7.67
CA TYR A 54 -2.28 13.29 7.06
C TYR A 54 -3.25 14.27 7.72
N GLN A 55 -3.27 14.31 9.06
CA GLN A 55 -4.14 15.22 9.81
C GLN A 55 -3.77 16.70 9.65
N HIS A 56 -2.50 16.98 9.35
CA HIS A 56 -2.05 18.33 9.02
C HIS A 56 -2.49 18.75 7.61
N VAL A 57 -2.37 17.86 6.61
CA VAL A 57 -2.74 18.13 5.21
C VAL A 57 -4.26 18.12 5.01
N TYR A 58 -4.97 17.23 5.70
CA TYR A 58 -6.42 17.05 5.62
C TYR A 58 -7.07 17.25 7.00
N PRO A 59 -7.14 18.49 7.51
CA PRO A 59 -7.74 18.76 8.80
C PRO A 59 -9.23 18.44 8.78
N ILE A 60 -9.67 17.56 9.70
CA ILE A 60 -11.09 17.29 9.90
C ILE A 60 -11.68 18.52 10.59
N THR A 61 -12.53 19.27 9.89
CA THR A 61 -13.20 20.43 10.47
C THR A 61 -14.29 19.91 11.41
N ALA A 62 -14.11 20.04 12.73
CA ALA A 62 -14.99 19.50 13.77
C ALA A 62 -16.39 20.14 13.85
N ASN A 63 -16.87 20.86 12.82
CA ASN A 63 -18.20 21.44 12.80
C ASN A 63 -19.23 20.43 12.31
N ASN A 64 -19.57 19.49 13.20
CA ASN A 64 -20.63 18.51 13.05
C ASN A 64 -22.03 19.13 13.19
N ASN A 65 -22.27 20.32 12.64
CA ASN A 65 -23.59 20.93 12.63
C ASN A 65 -24.27 20.65 11.27
N PRO A 66 -25.21 19.69 11.18
CA PRO A 66 -25.86 19.33 9.91
C PRO A 66 -26.65 20.50 9.28
N ALA A 67 -26.91 21.57 10.03
CA ALA A 67 -27.56 22.79 9.55
C ALA A 67 -26.69 23.66 8.62
N ILE A 68 -25.36 23.49 8.61
CA ILE A 68 -24.44 24.30 7.78
C ILE A 68 -24.13 23.61 6.43
N ARG A 69 -24.56 22.35 6.23
CA ARG A 69 -24.39 21.63 4.94
C ARG A 69 -25.16 22.25 3.77
N ASN A 70 -26.15 23.11 4.04
CA ASN A 70 -27.05 23.61 2.98
C ASN A 70 -26.56 24.90 2.30
N ASN A 71 -25.53 25.58 2.83
CA ASN A 71 -25.15 26.92 2.36
C ASN A 71 -23.69 27.07 1.87
N ALA A 72 -22.91 25.99 1.85
CA ALA A 72 -21.58 25.99 1.21
C ALA A 72 -21.65 25.14 -0.06
N LEU A 73 -21.45 25.79 -1.21
CA LEU A 73 -21.25 25.21 -2.54
C LEU A 73 -20.87 23.72 -2.55
N ASN A 74 -21.86 22.86 -2.81
CA ASN A 74 -21.89 21.64 -3.66
C ASN A 74 -20.64 20.78 -3.94
N THR A 75 -19.61 20.78 -3.10
CA THR A 75 -18.52 19.80 -3.20
C THR A 75 -18.17 19.32 -1.80
N THR A 76 -18.79 18.22 -1.37
CA THR A 76 -18.33 17.53 -0.18
C THR A 76 -16.95 16.93 -0.48
N GLU A 77 -15.91 17.44 0.17
CA GLU A 77 -14.57 16.92 -0.01
C GLU A 77 -14.48 15.50 0.58
N LEU A 78 -13.71 14.62 -0.08
CA LEU A 78 -13.67 13.19 0.26
C LEU A 78 -13.16 12.95 1.69
N ASN A 79 -12.18 13.74 2.15
CA ASN A 79 -11.66 13.71 3.53
C ASN A 79 -12.70 14.06 4.60
N GLN A 80 -13.84 14.63 4.22
CA GLN A 80 -14.97 14.89 5.14
C GLN A 80 -16.00 13.74 5.14
N LEU A 81 -15.88 12.80 4.19
CA LEU A 81 -16.81 11.69 3.98
C LEU A 81 -16.23 10.33 4.35
N ILE A 82 -14.91 10.19 4.40
CA ILE A 82 -14.23 8.94 4.73
C ILE A 82 -12.93 9.27 5.46
N SER A 83 -12.64 8.52 6.51
CA SER A 83 -11.40 8.62 7.30
C SER A 83 -10.64 7.30 7.27
N PRO A 84 -9.30 7.32 7.36
CA PRO A 84 -8.50 6.12 7.56
C PRO A 84 -8.64 5.58 8.97
N ASP A 85 -8.73 4.26 9.11
CA ASP A 85 -8.61 3.57 10.38
C ASP A 85 -7.13 3.39 10.73
N TRP A 86 -6.64 4.27 11.59
CA TRP A 86 -5.25 4.28 12.05
C TRP A 86 -4.88 3.07 12.94
N GLN A 87 -5.83 2.24 13.34
CA GLN A 87 -5.57 1.08 14.22
C GLN A 87 -5.05 -0.14 13.46
N TYR A 88 -5.46 -0.32 12.20
CA TYR A 88 -5.21 -1.55 11.44
C TYR A 88 -4.37 -1.33 10.18
N GLY A 89 -3.35 -0.48 10.28
CA GLY A 89 -2.44 -0.21 9.17
C GLY A 89 -1.46 -1.35 8.89
N ILE A 90 -1.08 -1.51 7.63
CA ILE A 90 0.05 -2.34 7.22
C ILE A 90 1.08 -1.45 6.51
N ALA A 91 2.36 -1.70 6.76
CA ALA A 91 3.42 -1.09 5.96
C ALA A 91 4.19 -2.14 5.17
N TYR A 92 4.53 -1.78 3.95
CA TYR A 92 5.31 -2.61 3.05
C TYR A 92 6.09 -1.73 2.07
N THR A 93 7.02 -2.34 1.35
CA THR A 93 7.76 -1.65 0.27
C THR A 93 7.20 -2.10 -1.07
N ARG A 94 6.88 -1.16 -1.96
CA ARG A 94 6.49 -1.45 -3.34
C ARG A 94 7.08 -0.40 -4.28
N PHE A 95 7.66 -0.85 -5.40
CA PHE A 95 8.37 0.01 -6.35
C PHE A 95 9.43 0.91 -5.68
N ASN A 96 10.19 0.33 -4.74
CA ASN A 96 11.20 1.02 -3.94
C ASN A 96 10.68 2.24 -3.15
N ARG A 97 9.39 2.24 -2.81
CA ARG A 97 8.77 3.24 -1.93
C ARG A 97 8.16 2.54 -0.73
N GLU A 98 8.25 3.18 0.42
CA GLU A 98 7.51 2.79 1.61
C GLU A 98 6.03 3.15 1.42
N VAL A 99 5.16 2.18 1.64
CA VAL A 99 3.73 2.30 1.50
C VAL A 99 3.09 1.92 2.82
N ILE A 100 2.16 2.76 3.29
CA ILE A 100 1.26 2.47 4.39
C ILE A 100 -0.13 2.31 3.79
N GLU A 101 -0.73 1.13 3.95
CA GLU A 101 -2.12 0.88 3.59
C GLU A 101 -2.96 0.77 4.86
N LEU A 102 -4.05 1.54 4.90
CA LEU A 102 -4.97 1.62 6.03
C LEU A 102 -6.37 1.30 5.53
N PRO A 103 -7.16 0.49 6.23
CA PRO A 103 -8.57 0.35 5.90
C PRO A 103 -9.30 1.68 6.12
N ALA A 104 -10.43 1.86 5.45
CA ALA A 104 -11.35 2.93 5.81
C ALA A 104 -11.98 2.65 7.19
N ASP A 105 -12.23 3.73 7.94
CA ASP A 105 -12.87 3.69 9.24
C ASP A 105 -14.28 3.07 9.12
N PRO A 106 -14.54 1.93 9.77
CA PRO A 106 -15.81 1.23 9.65
C PRO A 106 -16.97 1.98 10.31
N SER A 107 -16.71 2.98 11.16
CA SER A 107 -17.74 3.85 11.73
C SER A 107 -18.40 4.76 10.69
N VAL A 108 -17.72 4.97 9.56
CA VAL A 108 -18.21 5.79 8.46
C VAL A 108 -18.83 4.86 7.42
N ASN A 109 -20.16 4.96 7.23
CA ASN A 109 -20.89 4.17 6.23
C ASN A 109 -20.62 4.68 4.80
N PHE A 110 -19.39 4.51 4.33
CA PHE A 110 -18.92 4.88 3.00
C PHE A 110 -18.88 3.64 2.11
N GLY A 111 -19.45 3.74 0.91
CA GLY A 111 -19.44 2.65 -0.06
C GLY A 111 -19.82 3.09 -1.46
N SER A 112 -19.25 2.41 -2.45
CA SER A 112 -19.46 2.67 -3.88
C SER A 112 -20.23 1.53 -4.54
N ALA A 113 -21.06 1.85 -5.52
CA ALA A 113 -21.78 0.87 -6.32
C ALA A 113 -21.69 1.22 -7.81
N LEU A 114 -21.71 0.18 -8.64
CA LEU A 114 -21.81 0.31 -10.09
C LEU A 114 -23.28 0.50 -10.46
N MET A 115 -23.54 1.40 -11.41
CA MET A 115 -24.86 1.71 -11.90
C MET A 115 -24.88 1.66 -13.42
N ASP A 116 -25.86 0.94 -13.97
CA ASP A 116 -26.27 1.06 -15.36
C ASP A 116 -27.05 2.37 -15.50
N LYS A 117 -26.44 3.36 -16.16
CA LYS A 117 -27.04 4.69 -16.33
C LYS A 117 -28.24 4.67 -17.26
N GLU A 118 -28.27 3.77 -18.25
CA GLU A 118 -29.35 3.71 -19.25
C GLU A 118 -30.62 3.13 -18.63
N LYS A 119 -30.46 2.11 -17.77
CA LYS A 119 -31.58 1.44 -17.09
C LYS A 119 -31.88 1.99 -15.71
N ASN A 120 -31.13 2.99 -15.27
CA ASN A 120 -31.14 3.54 -13.91
C ASN A 120 -31.14 2.43 -12.83
N LYS A 121 -30.30 1.40 -13.03
CA LYS A 121 -30.30 0.18 -12.22
C LYS A 121 -28.94 -0.02 -11.56
N LEU A 122 -28.94 -0.29 -10.26
CA LEU A 122 -27.73 -0.71 -9.55
C LEU A 122 -27.29 -2.10 -10.04
N LEU A 123 -26.02 -2.18 -10.45
CA LEU A 123 -25.36 -3.41 -10.87
C LEU A 123 -24.62 -4.08 -9.71
N SER A 124 -24.28 -3.32 -8.66
CA SER A 124 -23.69 -3.86 -7.43
C SER A 124 -24.29 -3.21 -6.18
N ASN A 125 -24.17 -3.89 -5.04
CA ASN A 125 -24.54 -3.36 -3.74
C ASN A 125 -23.35 -2.57 -3.15
N LYS A 126 -23.60 -1.40 -2.55
CA LYS A 126 -22.57 -0.59 -1.87
C LYS A 126 -21.86 -1.37 -0.76
N ALA A 127 -22.55 -2.31 -0.12
CA ALA A 127 -21.98 -3.20 0.90
C ALA A 127 -20.88 -4.12 0.34
N TYR A 128 -20.82 -4.31 -0.98
CA TYR A 128 -19.79 -5.09 -1.66
C TYR A 128 -18.72 -4.16 -2.27
N SER A 129 -18.40 -3.10 -1.54
CA SER A 129 -17.24 -2.28 -1.80
C SER A 129 -16.36 -2.19 -0.56
N LYS A 130 -15.06 -2.09 -0.78
CA LYS A 130 -14.06 -1.86 0.27
C LYS A 130 -13.14 -0.74 -0.17
N SER A 131 -12.94 0.21 0.72
CA SER A 131 -12.00 1.31 0.51
C SER A 131 -10.80 1.18 1.42
N SER A 132 -9.62 1.46 0.89
CA SER A 132 -8.38 1.59 1.65
C SER A 132 -7.68 2.89 1.30
N PHE A 133 -7.01 3.47 2.29
CA PHE A 133 -6.11 4.59 2.13
C PHE A 133 -4.72 4.06 1.88
N ILE A 134 -4.07 4.61 0.87
CA ILE A 134 -2.70 4.25 0.49
C ILE A 134 -1.85 5.51 0.61
N LEU A 135 -0.91 5.51 1.53
CA LEU A 135 0.04 6.59 1.76
C LEU A 135 1.41 6.14 1.27
N LEU A 136 1.94 6.79 0.24
CA LEU A 136 3.27 6.49 -0.29
C LEU A 136 4.25 7.53 0.24
N LYS A 137 5.28 7.09 0.95
CA LYS A 137 6.32 8.00 1.46
C LYS A 137 7.10 8.63 0.30
N SER A 138 7.30 9.93 0.39
CA SER A 138 8.09 10.74 -0.54
C SER A 138 9.02 11.69 0.22
N ASP A 139 9.94 12.35 -0.47
CA ASP A 139 10.88 13.30 0.14
C ASP A 139 10.19 14.51 0.80
N LYS A 140 8.92 14.77 0.45
CA LYS A 140 8.11 15.89 0.94
C LYS A 140 7.02 15.48 1.94
N GLY A 141 7.03 14.21 2.39
CA GLY A 141 6.00 13.65 3.25
C GLY A 141 5.37 12.41 2.62
N TYR A 142 4.09 12.50 2.23
CA TYR A 142 3.37 11.38 1.64
C TYR A 142 2.53 11.83 0.42
N ASP A 143 2.36 10.91 -0.54
CA ASP A 143 1.30 10.99 -1.53
C ASP A 143 0.12 10.14 -1.03
N ALA A 144 -1.08 10.70 -0.96
CA ALA A 144 -2.25 10.04 -0.37
C ALA A 144 -3.30 9.69 -1.43
N TYR A 145 -3.76 8.44 -1.41
CA TYR A 145 -4.77 7.92 -2.32
C TYR A 145 -5.86 7.18 -1.55
N VAL A 146 -7.09 7.20 -2.09
CA VAL A 146 -8.17 6.30 -1.66
C VAL A 146 -8.42 5.32 -2.79
N MET A 147 -8.11 4.05 -2.56
CA MET A 147 -8.47 2.96 -3.46
C MET A 147 -9.83 2.41 -3.04
N THR A 148 -10.76 2.28 -3.98
CA THR A 148 -12.04 1.62 -3.74
C THR A 148 -12.20 0.45 -4.68
N LEU A 149 -12.31 -0.75 -4.11
CA LEU A 149 -12.65 -1.96 -4.82
C LEU A 149 -14.17 -2.14 -4.77
N VAL A 150 -14.80 -2.31 -5.93
CA VAL A 150 -16.21 -2.70 -6.06
C VAL A 150 -16.24 -4.04 -6.78
N ALA A 151 -16.81 -5.06 -6.13
CA ALA A 151 -16.85 -6.41 -6.68
C ALA A 151 -18.14 -7.14 -6.26
N ASP A 152 -18.29 -8.40 -6.66
CA ASP A 152 -19.35 -9.24 -6.12
C ASP A 152 -19.12 -9.58 -4.63
N SER A 153 -20.17 -10.06 -3.97
CA SER A 153 -20.12 -10.39 -2.54
C SER A 153 -19.11 -11.49 -2.22
N ASP A 154 -18.91 -12.42 -3.15
CA ASP A 154 -18.01 -13.55 -2.96
C ASP A 154 -16.57 -13.09 -2.94
N TYR A 155 -16.18 -12.16 -3.81
CA TYR A 155 -14.85 -11.58 -3.86
C TYR A 155 -14.55 -10.71 -2.63
N ILE A 156 -15.53 -9.94 -2.15
CA ILE A 156 -15.35 -9.02 -1.02
C ILE A 156 -15.30 -9.77 0.32
N ASN A 157 -16.13 -10.80 0.48
CA ASN A 157 -16.31 -11.51 1.74
C ASN A 157 -15.45 -12.76 1.87
N LYS A 158 -14.99 -13.37 0.77
CA LYS A 158 -14.03 -14.47 0.84
C LYS A 158 -12.61 -13.91 0.85
N HIS A 159 -11.78 -14.39 1.76
CA HIS A 159 -10.34 -14.20 1.61
C HIS A 159 -9.91 -14.94 0.33
N PRO A 160 -9.18 -14.31 -0.60
CA PRO A 160 -8.60 -15.04 -1.72
C PRO A 160 -7.77 -16.15 -1.10
N ARG A 161 -8.22 -17.41 -1.29
CA ARG A 161 -7.54 -18.58 -0.75
C ARG A 161 -6.10 -18.48 -1.21
N LYS A 162 -5.16 -18.51 -0.25
CA LYS A 162 -3.79 -18.94 -0.55
C LYS A 162 -3.92 -20.38 -1.07
N THR A 163 -4.00 -20.55 -2.38
CA THR A 163 -3.69 -21.80 -3.06
C THR A 163 -2.19 -21.87 -3.26
#